data_AF-A0A061E3Y7-F1
#
_entry.id   AF-A0A061E3Y7-F1
#
_cell.length_a   1.000
_cell.length_b   1.000
_cell.length_c   1.000
_cell.angle_alpha   90.00
_cell.angle_beta   90.00
_cell.angle_gamma   90.00
#
_symmetry.space_group_name_H-M   'P 1'
#
loop_
_entity.id
_entity.type
_entity.pdbx_description
1 polymer ?
#
loop_
_entity_poly.entity_id
_entity_poly.type
_entity_poly.pdbx_seq_one_letter_code
_entity_poly.pdbx_strand_id
1 'polypeptide(L)'
;MACHLLVTDFTLPLKSPKLSYLSEQQKGRSNGSQKVSRTIAYYGLKTPPYNLDALEPYMSKNALEVHWGVHHRGFVEDLNKQLGKSDLLYGYTMDELIKATYNNGNPLPEFNNAAEVWNHDFFWESMQPGGGDMPKLGLLQQIEKDFGSFTNFREKFVEAALTLFGSGWVWLVLKRQERQLAVVKTSNSINPLVWDDIVHPQFENIAACLLFGLQE
;
A
#
# COMPACT_ATOMS: atom_id res chain seq x y z
N MET A 1 -26.43 11.52 56.28
CA MET A 1 -27.59 10.73 55.78
C MET A 1 -27.41 10.55 54.29
N ALA A 2 -27.42 9.29 53.85
CA ALA A 2 -27.30 8.86 52.47
C ALA A 2 -28.61 9.07 51.68
N CYS A 3 -28.55 9.12 50.34
CA CYS A 3 -29.18 8.11 49.47
C CYS A 3 -28.92 8.37 47.96
N HIS A 4 -28.32 7.37 47.29
CA HIS A 4 -28.41 6.88 45.89
C HIS A 4 -28.49 7.84 44.69
N LEU A 5 -27.47 7.88 43.81
CA LEU A 5 -27.10 6.96 42.70
C LEU A 5 -28.09 6.96 41.52
N LEU A 6 -27.61 7.38 40.34
CA LEU A 6 -27.50 6.55 39.12
C LEU A 6 -26.67 7.31 38.07
N VAL A 7 -25.45 6.80 37.82
CA VAL A 7 -24.60 7.13 36.67
C VAL A 7 -24.84 6.03 35.64
N THR A 8 -25.11 6.38 34.39
CA THR A 8 -25.10 5.41 33.27
C THR A 8 -23.90 5.69 32.40
N ASP A 9 -22.85 4.88 32.60
CA ASP A 9 -21.70 4.74 31.73
C ASP A 9 -22.11 4.00 30.44
N PHE A 10 -21.85 4.61 29.28
CA PHE A 10 -21.80 3.90 28.00
C PHE A 10 -20.35 3.53 27.69
N THR A 11 -19.90 2.42 28.28
CA THR A 11 -18.69 1.70 27.85
C THR A 11 -19.13 0.45 27.10
N LEU A 12 -18.99 0.47 25.78
CA LEU A 12 -19.12 -0.74 24.95
C LEU A 12 -17.73 -1.37 24.80
N PRO A 13 -17.51 -2.61 25.28
CA PRO A 13 -16.26 -3.30 25.03
C PRO A 13 -16.27 -3.90 23.61
N LEU A 14 -15.38 -3.39 22.75
CA LEU A 14 -14.95 -4.04 21.52
C LEU A 14 -14.30 -5.40 21.89
N LYS A 15 -14.99 -6.49 21.55
CA LYS A 15 -14.45 -7.85 21.68
C LYS A 15 -13.41 -8.08 20.59
N SER A 16 -12.14 -8.06 20.97
CA SER A 16 -11.06 -8.65 20.19
C SER A 16 -11.18 -10.20 20.23
N PRO A 17 -11.05 -10.91 19.10
CA PRO A 17 -10.90 -12.36 19.14
C PRO A 17 -9.53 -12.70 19.71
N LYS A 18 -9.52 -13.34 20.88
CA LYS A 18 -8.31 -13.88 21.50
C LYS A 18 -7.76 -15.03 20.65
N LEU A 19 -6.52 -14.89 20.18
CA LEU A 19 -5.66 -16.01 19.82
C LEU A 19 -5.40 -16.83 21.09
N SER A 20 -6.16 -17.90 21.31
CA SER A 20 -5.84 -18.91 22.31
C SER A 20 -6.59 -20.21 22.05
N TYR A 21 -5.98 -21.15 21.33
CA TYR A 21 -6.11 -22.57 21.65
C TYR A 21 -5.01 -23.38 20.96
N LEU A 22 -3.96 -23.71 21.71
CA LEU A 22 -3.06 -24.83 21.42
C LEU A 22 -3.08 -25.72 22.66
N SER A 23 -3.72 -26.89 22.56
CA SER A 23 -3.27 -28.14 23.19
C SER A 23 -4.29 -29.27 22.97
N GLU A 24 -3.80 -30.35 22.33
CA GLU A 24 -4.17 -31.77 22.52
C GLU A 24 -5.51 -32.26 21.92
N GLN A 25 -5.64 -33.41 21.26
CA GLN A 25 -4.77 -34.57 21.03
C GLN A 25 -5.34 -35.41 19.85
N GLN A 26 -4.49 -36.23 19.24
CA GLN A 26 -4.76 -37.09 18.06
C GLN A 26 -5.62 -38.35 18.37
N LYS A 27 -6.44 -38.80 17.40
CA LYS A 27 -6.40 -40.16 16.76
C LYS A 27 -7.63 -40.46 15.91
N GLY A 28 -7.41 -40.93 14.67
CA GLY A 28 -8.44 -41.59 13.85
C GLY A 28 -8.13 -41.60 12.35
N ARG A 29 -7.59 -42.71 11.84
CA ARG A 29 -7.28 -43.00 10.42
C ARG A 29 -8.56 -43.22 9.60
N SER A 30 -8.66 -42.64 8.40
CA SER A 30 -8.95 -43.41 7.18
C SER A 30 -8.58 -42.61 5.92
N ASN A 31 -8.12 -43.35 4.92
CA ASN A 31 -7.41 -42.90 3.75
C ASN A 31 -8.42 -42.56 2.63
N GLY A 32 -8.53 -41.29 2.29
CA GLY A 32 -9.17 -40.80 1.09
C GLY A 32 -8.40 -39.59 0.64
N SER A 33 -7.52 -39.74 -0.36
CA SER A 33 -6.83 -38.62 -0.98
C SER A 33 -7.89 -37.77 -1.71
N GLN A 34 -8.58 -36.92 -0.96
CA GLN A 34 -9.25 -35.78 -1.54
C GLN A 34 -8.12 -34.91 -2.09
N LYS A 35 -8.00 -34.88 -3.42
CA LYS A 35 -7.32 -33.80 -4.12
C LYS A 35 -8.07 -32.53 -3.73
N VAL A 36 -7.66 -31.91 -2.63
CA VAL A 36 -8.07 -30.56 -2.27
C VAL A 36 -7.58 -29.72 -3.43
N SER A 37 -8.51 -29.27 -4.27
CA SER A 37 -8.22 -28.27 -5.28
C SER A 37 -7.69 -27.06 -4.51
N ARG A 38 -6.37 -26.85 -4.52
CA ARG A 38 -5.77 -25.63 -4.01
C ARG A 38 -6.35 -24.51 -4.84
N THR A 39 -7.26 -23.74 -4.25
CA THR A 39 -7.76 -22.54 -4.90
C THR A 39 -6.67 -21.48 -4.74
N ILE A 40 -6.06 -21.09 -5.87
CA ILE A 40 -4.96 -20.14 -5.88
C ILE A 40 -5.54 -18.75 -6.18
N ALA A 41 -5.33 -17.79 -5.30
CA ALA A 41 -5.56 -16.38 -5.62
C ALA A 41 -4.41 -15.91 -6.52
N TYR A 42 -4.73 -15.31 -7.66
CA TYR A 42 -3.74 -14.87 -8.65
C TYR A 42 -3.92 -13.39 -8.95
N TYR A 43 -2.87 -12.61 -8.70
CA TYR A 43 -2.75 -11.23 -9.17
C TYR A 43 -2.07 -11.20 -10.54
N GLY A 44 -2.53 -10.29 -11.40
CA GLY A 44 -1.97 -10.07 -12.73
C GLY A 44 -1.14 -8.80 -12.79
N LEU A 45 -0.13 -8.77 -13.64
CA LEU A 45 0.63 -7.56 -13.92
C LEU A 45 -0.26 -6.56 -14.69
N LYS A 46 -0.63 -5.45 -14.04
CA LYS A 46 -1.38 -4.39 -14.69
C LYS A 46 -0.50 -3.67 -15.71
N THR A 47 -1.04 -3.39 -16.89
CA THR A 47 -0.33 -2.60 -17.91
C THR A 47 -0.39 -1.11 -17.53
N PRO A 48 0.70 -0.33 -17.69
CA PRO A 48 0.65 1.11 -17.45
C PRO A 48 -0.41 1.78 -18.33
N PRO A 49 -1.01 2.91 -17.90
CA PRO A 49 -2.09 3.56 -18.64
C PRO A 49 -1.64 4.34 -19.89
N TYR A 50 -0.43 4.08 -20.38
CA TYR A 50 0.21 4.75 -21.51
C TYR A 50 1.25 3.84 -22.19
N ASN A 51 1.67 4.18 -23.40
CA ASN A 51 2.74 3.47 -24.11
C ASN A 51 4.08 3.60 -23.36
N LEU A 52 4.95 2.60 -23.46
CA LEU A 52 6.20 2.55 -22.68
C LEU A 52 7.21 3.66 -23.05
N ASP A 53 7.04 4.36 -24.16
CA ASP A 53 7.85 5.52 -24.56
C ASP A 53 7.17 6.87 -24.26
N ALA A 54 5.94 6.87 -23.74
CA ALA A 54 5.12 8.07 -23.64
C ALA A 54 5.54 9.05 -22.53
N LEU A 55 6.47 8.64 -21.65
CA LEU A 55 7.05 9.50 -20.60
C LEU A 55 8.39 10.13 -20.98
N GLU A 56 8.88 9.91 -22.20
CA GLU A 56 10.09 10.59 -22.67
C GLU A 56 9.89 12.11 -22.78
N PRO A 57 10.92 12.92 -22.49
CA PRO A 57 12.29 12.54 -22.12
C PRO A 57 12.51 12.33 -20.61
N TYR A 58 11.46 12.40 -19.79
CA TYR A 58 11.57 12.40 -18.32
C TYR A 58 11.81 11.00 -17.74
N MET A 59 11.25 9.97 -18.39
CA MET A 59 11.56 8.57 -18.11
C MET A 59 11.73 7.84 -19.44
N SER A 60 12.89 7.21 -19.64
CA SER A 60 13.18 6.53 -20.91
C SER A 60 12.34 5.27 -21.08
N LYS A 61 12.09 4.89 -22.32
CA LYS A 61 11.43 3.60 -22.63
C LYS A 61 12.11 2.41 -21.96
N ASN A 62 13.45 2.37 -22.00
CA ASN A 62 14.22 1.29 -21.37
C ASN A 62 14.01 1.25 -19.85
N ALA A 63 13.92 2.41 -19.18
CA ALA A 63 13.63 2.46 -17.75
C ALA A 63 12.24 1.87 -17.45
N LEU A 64 11.21 2.23 -18.24
CA LEU A 64 9.87 1.65 -18.12
C LEU A 64 9.85 0.15 -18.40
N GLU A 65 10.52 -0.33 -19.45
CA GLU A 65 10.58 -1.75 -19.81
C GLU A 65 11.22 -2.59 -18.69
N VAL A 66 12.28 -2.09 -18.05
CA VAL A 66 12.92 -2.78 -16.92
C VAL A 66 12.08 -2.65 -15.65
N HIS A 67 11.61 -1.45 -15.31
CA HIS A 67 10.91 -1.19 -14.06
C HIS A 67 9.53 -1.85 -14.01
N TRP A 68 8.72 -1.71 -15.06
CA TRP A 68 7.44 -2.42 -15.16
C TRP A 68 7.62 -3.88 -15.58
N GLY A 69 8.39 -4.13 -16.65
CA GLY A 69 8.45 -5.44 -17.29
C GLY A 69 9.30 -6.47 -16.54
N VAL A 70 10.25 -6.05 -15.70
CA VAL A 70 11.09 -6.94 -14.90
C VAL A 70 10.79 -6.81 -13.42
N HIS A 71 10.94 -5.63 -12.82
CA HIS A 71 10.79 -5.48 -11.36
C HIS A 71 9.36 -5.69 -10.89
N HIS A 72 8.40 -4.94 -11.45
CA HIS A 72 6.99 -5.08 -11.08
C HIS A 72 6.46 -6.49 -11.39
N ARG A 73 6.82 -7.06 -12.56
CA ARG A 73 6.50 -8.45 -12.89
C ARG A 73 7.05 -9.44 -11.87
N GLY A 74 8.30 -9.25 -11.43
CA GLY A 74 8.94 -10.11 -10.42
C GLY A 74 8.15 -10.13 -9.12
N PHE A 75 7.73 -8.97 -8.62
CA PHE A 75 6.90 -8.88 -7.41
C PHE A 75 5.56 -9.62 -7.56
N VAL A 76 4.89 -9.48 -8.71
CA VAL A 76 3.64 -10.20 -9.00
C VAL A 76 3.87 -11.72 -9.01
N GLU A 77 4.90 -12.19 -9.70
CA GLU A 77 5.22 -13.61 -9.80
C GLU A 77 5.59 -14.22 -8.44
N ASP A 78 6.40 -13.53 -7.65
CA ASP A 78 6.82 -13.99 -6.33
C ASP A 78 5.68 -13.95 -5.32
N LEU A 79 4.83 -12.93 -5.36
CA LEU A 79 3.60 -12.88 -4.57
C LEU A 79 2.71 -14.10 -4.87
N ASN A 80 2.45 -14.37 -6.15
CA ASN A 80 1.63 -15.52 -6.55
C ASN A 80 2.25 -16.86 -6.11
N LYS A 81 3.59 -17.00 -6.15
CA LYS A 81 4.28 -18.19 -5.62
C LYS A 81 4.12 -18.34 -4.10
N GLN A 82 4.09 -17.25 -3.35
CA GLN A 82 3.86 -17.27 -1.89
C GLN A 82 2.41 -17.62 -1.57
N LEU A 83 1.45 -16.99 -2.24
CA LEU A 83 0.01 -17.23 -2.04
C LEU A 83 -0.41 -18.65 -2.43
N GLY A 84 0.23 -19.26 -3.43
CA GLY A 84 0.01 -20.67 -3.77
C GLY A 84 0.39 -21.67 -2.67
N LYS A 85 1.02 -21.21 -1.57
CA LYS A 85 1.39 -22.01 -0.40
C LYS A 85 0.51 -21.72 0.83
N SER A 86 -0.37 -20.73 0.78
CA SER A 86 -1.15 -20.26 1.92
C SER A 86 -2.65 -20.31 1.64
N ASP A 87 -3.36 -21.21 2.32
CA ASP A 87 -4.83 -21.28 2.25
C ASP A 87 -5.50 -20.13 3.04
N LEU A 88 -4.77 -19.48 3.95
CA LEU A 88 -5.31 -18.44 4.85
C LEU A 88 -5.45 -17.08 4.18
N LEU A 89 -4.60 -16.77 3.20
CA LEU A 89 -4.57 -15.47 2.52
C LEU A 89 -5.43 -15.45 1.26
N TYR A 90 -6.14 -16.54 0.99
CA TYR A 90 -7.02 -16.65 -0.16
C TYR A 90 -8.20 -15.68 -0.06
N GLY A 91 -8.55 -15.05 -1.18
CA GLY A 91 -9.75 -14.20 -1.31
C GLY A 91 -9.60 -12.76 -0.82
N TYR A 92 -8.45 -12.39 -0.27
CA TYR A 92 -8.15 -11.01 0.07
C TYR A 92 -8.04 -10.14 -1.19
N THR A 93 -8.59 -8.93 -1.15
CA THR A 93 -8.20 -7.87 -2.08
C THR A 93 -6.76 -7.44 -1.81
N MET A 94 -6.11 -6.73 -2.74
CA MET A 94 -4.70 -6.30 -2.54
C MET A 94 -4.56 -5.42 -1.28
N ASP A 95 -5.45 -4.45 -1.09
CA ASP A 95 -5.43 -3.57 0.09
C ASP A 95 -5.61 -4.34 1.40
N GLU A 96 -6.55 -5.30 1.44
CA GLU A 96 -6.76 -6.16 2.61
C GLU A 96 -5.53 -7.05 2.86
N LEU A 97 -4.92 -7.59 1.80
CA LEU A 97 -3.76 -8.45 1.89
C LEU A 97 -2.56 -7.70 2.47
N ILE A 98 -2.30 -6.48 2.01
CA ILE A 98 -1.23 -5.61 2.53
C ILE A 98 -1.44 -5.33 4.02
N LYS A 99 -2.66 -4.96 4.41
CA LYS A 99 -2.97 -4.69 5.82
C LYS A 99 -2.83 -5.93 6.69
N ALA A 100 -3.33 -7.08 6.24
CA ALA A 100 -3.24 -8.33 6.99
C ALA A 100 -1.78 -8.80 7.13
N THR A 101 -1.01 -8.72 6.04
CA THR A 101 0.39 -9.19 6.02
C THR A 101 1.35 -8.21 6.65
N TYR A 102 1.02 -6.91 6.77
CA TYR A 102 1.81 -5.96 7.58
C TYR A 102 1.83 -6.35 9.06
N ASN A 103 0.75 -6.98 9.54
CA ASN A 103 0.66 -7.62 10.85
C ASN A 103 1.16 -6.70 11.99
N ASN A 104 0.58 -5.50 12.06
CA ASN A 104 0.88 -4.48 13.07
C ASN A 104 2.38 -4.15 13.21
N GLY A 105 3.10 -4.07 12.09
CA GLY A 105 4.53 -3.76 12.07
C GLY A 105 5.44 -4.98 12.27
N ASN A 106 4.90 -6.20 12.23
CA ASN A 106 5.66 -7.45 12.18
C ASN A 106 5.36 -8.21 10.88
N PRO A 107 5.85 -7.72 9.72
CA PRO A 107 5.37 -8.17 8.42
C PRO A 107 5.59 -9.67 8.18
N LEU A 108 4.58 -10.29 7.58
CA LEU A 108 4.65 -11.65 7.04
C LEU A 108 5.47 -11.66 5.74
N PRO A 109 6.00 -12.82 5.30
CA PRO A 109 6.82 -12.92 4.09
C PRO A 109 6.16 -12.37 2.81
N GLU A 110 4.84 -12.40 2.73
CA GLU A 110 4.03 -11.92 1.61
C GLU A 110 3.97 -10.40 1.52
N PHE A 111 4.17 -9.69 2.64
CA PHE A 111 3.94 -8.25 2.73
C PHE A 111 4.74 -7.45 1.71
N ASN A 112 6.05 -7.72 1.59
CA ASN A 112 6.90 -6.95 0.70
C ASN A 112 6.44 -7.05 -0.76
N ASN A 113 6.15 -8.26 -1.25
CA ASN A 113 5.69 -8.42 -2.64
C ASN A 113 4.29 -7.83 -2.84
N ALA A 114 3.36 -8.06 -1.90
CA ALA A 114 2.02 -7.47 -1.96
C ALA A 114 2.08 -5.94 -2.02
N ALA A 115 2.86 -5.33 -1.13
CA ALA A 115 3.00 -3.90 -1.05
C ALA A 115 3.73 -3.33 -2.28
N GLU A 116 4.79 -3.98 -2.80
CA GLU A 116 5.45 -3.52 -4.02
C GLU A 116 4.57 -3.60 -5.26
N VAL A 117 3.73 -4.63 -5.42
CA VAL A 117 2.76 -4.69 -6.52
C VAL A 117 1.84 -3.47 -6.46
N TRP A 118 1.27 -3.19 -5.28
CA TRP A 118 0.38 -2.04 -5.11
C TRP A 118 1.10 -0.70 -5.31
N ASN A 119 2.31 -0.55 -4.78
CA ASN A 119 3.09 0.68 -4.92
C ASN A 119 3.39 0.98 -6.39
N HIS A 120 3.74 -0.05 -7.17
CA HIS A 120 4.02 0.09 -8.59
C HIS A 120 2.76 0.35 -9.41
N ASP A 121 1.66 -0.36 -9.15
CA ASP A 121 0.36 -0.06 -9.76
C ASP A 121 -0.01 1.42 -9.55
N PHE A 122 0.09 1.89 -8.30
CA PHE A 122 -0.18 3.28 -7.94
C PHE A 122 0.80 4.27 -8.59
N PHE A 123 2.08 3.91 -8.71
CA PHE A 123 3.11 4.72 -9.36
C PHE A 123 2.82 4.98 -10.83
N TRP A 124 2.46 3.94 -11.59
CA TRP A 124 2.12 4.08 -13.01
C TRP A 124 0.85 4.91 -13.22
N GLU A 125 -0.11 4.81 -12.30
CA GLU A 125 -1.33 5.63 -12.33
C GLU A 125 -1.10 7.08 -11.90
N SER A 126 -0.03 7.36 -11.15
CA SER A 126 0.35 8.70 -10.72
C SER A 126 1.01 9.54 -11.83
N MET A 127 1.27 8.94 -12.99
CA MET A 127 1.95 9.59 -14.12
C MET A 127 1.09 9.57 -15.39
N GLN A 128 1.34 10.54 -16.27
CA GLN A 128 0.71 10.58 -17.59
C GLN A 128 1.61 11.31 -18.60
N PRO A 129 1.49 11.01 -19.90
CA PRO A 129 2.18 11.76 -20.96
C PRO A 129 1.79 13.24 -20.93
N GLY A 130 2.77 14.14 -20.97
CA GLY A 130 2.52 15.59 -20.89
C GLY A 130 1.95 16.07 -19.55
N GLY A 131 2.09 15.28 -18.47
CA GLY A 131 1.75 15.70 -17.11
C GLY A 131 2.73 16.72 -16.53
N GLY A 132 2.63 16.96 -15.22
CA GLY A 132 3.49 17.90 -14.49
C GLY A 132 2.95 19.32 -14.36
N ASP A 133 1.75 19.57 -14.90
CA ASP A 133 1.01 20.81 -14.66
C ASP A 133 0.59 20.95 -13.19
N MET A 134 0.18 22.17 -12.83
CA MET A 134 -0.42 22.45 -11.52
C MET A 134 -1.65 21.55 -11.27
N PRO A 135 -1.84 21.05 -10.04
CA PRO A 135 -3.06 20.34 -9.66
C PRO A 135 -4.31 21.18 -9.95
N LYS A 136 -5.42 20.51 -10.28
CA LYS A 136 -6.68 21.17 -10.58
C LYS A 136 -7.49 21.45 -9.31
N LEU A 137 -8.29 22.52 -9.34
CA LEU A 137 -9.39 22.84 -8.41
C LEU A 137 -9.10 22.47 -6.93
N GLY A 138 -9.81 21.48 -6.40
CA GLY A 138 -9.88 21.17 -4.97
C GLY A 138 -8.57 20.67 -4.37
N LEU A 139 -7.74 19.96 -5.14
CA LEU A 139 -6.43 19.52 -4.66
C LEU A 139 -5.47 20.70 -4.50
N LEU A 140 -5.43 21.62 -5.47
CA LEU A 140 -4.59 22.81 -5.35
C LEU A 140 -4.98 23.65 -4.12
N GLN A 141 -6.28 23.87 -3.92
CA GLN A 141 -6.79 24.60 -2.74
C GLN A 141 -6.38 23.93 -1.43
N GLN A 142 -6.48 22.60 -1.36
CA GLN A 142 -6.07 21.86 -0.16
C GLN A 142 -4.55 21.92 0.03
N ILE A 143 -3.75 21.82 -1.04
CA ILE A 143 -2.29 21.99 -0.98
C ILE A 143 -1.92 23.38 -0.47
N GLU A 144 -2.52 24.44 -1.00
CA GLU A 144 -2.25 25.82 -0.58
C GLU A 144 -2.68 26.05 0.87
N LYS A 145 -3.78 25.44 1.31
CA LYS A 145 -4.21 25.47 2.71
C LYS A 145 -3.19 24.81 3.64
N ASP A 146 -2.66 23.64 3.27
CA ASP A 146 -1.86 22.82 4.18
C ASP A 146 -0.36 23.12 4.12
N PHE A 147 0.14 23.58 2.97
CA PHE A 147 1.55 23.89 2.73
C PHE A 147 1.83 25.38 2.50
N GLY A 148 0.79 26.22 2.43
CA GLY A 148 0.87 27.65 2.16
C GLY A 148 0.96 28.01 0.68
N SER A 149 1.61 27.17 -0.13
CA SER A 149 1.64 27.31 -1.60
C SER A 149 1.99 25.97 -2.26
N PHE A 150 1.68 25.83 -3.55
CA PHE A 150 2.15 24.67 -4.32
C PHE A 150 3.69 24.60 -4.39
N THR A 151 4.36 25.74 -4.48
CA THR A 151 5.83 25.80 -4.48
C THR A 151 6.40 25.21 -3.19
N ASN A 152 5.86 25.60 -2.03
CA ASN A 152 6.27 25.06 -0.73
C ASN A 152 6.03 23.55 -0.64
N PHE A 153 4.89 23.07 -1.15
CA PHE A 153 4.62 21.64 -1.25
C PHE A 153 5.67 20.92 -2.10
N ARG A 154 5.94 21.43 -3.32
CA ARG A 154 6.91 20.83 -4.24
C ARG A 154 8.30 20.78 -3.61
N GLU A 155 8.74 21.85 -2.98
CA GLU A 155 10.03 21.90 -2.27
C GLU A 155 10.09 20.85 -1.17
N LYS A 156 9.06 20.73 -0.32
CA LYS A 156 8.98 19.70 0.72
C LYS A 156 8.96 18.28 0.16
N PHE A 157 8.24 18.06 -0.94
CA PHE A 157 8.15 16.75 -1.58
C PHE A 157 9.49 16.33 -2.20
N VAL A 158 10.17 17.26 -2.88
CA VAL A 158 11.51 17.04 -3.44
C VAL A 158 12.55 16.87 -2.34
N GLU A 159 12.51 17.66 -1.28
CA GLU A 159 13.41 17.50 -0.12
C GLU A 159 13.22 16.13 0.53
N ALA A 160 11.96 15.68 0.72
CA ALA A 160 11.67 14.36 1.24
C ALA A 160 12.27 13.26 0.33
N ALA A 161 12.19 13.44 -0.99
CA ALA A 161 12.80 12.53 -1.94
C ALA A 161 14.32 12.48 -1.83
N LEU A 162 14.98 13.63 -1.89
CA LEU A 162 16.44 13.73 -1.84
C LEU A 162 17.04 13.26 -0.51
N THR A 163 16.27 13.33 0.57
CA THR A 163 16.70 12.93 1.93
C THR A 163 16.21 11.53 2.34
N LEU A 164 15.63 10.76 1.42
CA LEU A 164 15.30 9.36 1.68
C LEU A 164 16.57 8.52 1.52
N PHE A 165 17.00 7.86 2.61
CA PHE A 165 18.16 6.98 2.57
C PHE A 165 17.75 5.54 2.23
N GLY A 166 18.44 4.93 1.26
CA GLY A 166 18.15 3.59 0.77
C GLY A 166 16.95 3.54 -0.18
N SER A 167 16.33 2.37 -0.29
CA SER A 167 15.13 2.18 -1.13
C SER A 167 13.87 2.63 -0.39
N GLY A 168 12.94 3.25 -1.10
CA GLY A 168 11.62 3.55 -0.57
C GLY A 168 10.81 4.52 -1.41
N TRP A 169 9.83 5.15 -0.77
CA TRP A 169 8.80 5.92 -1.46
C TRP A 169 8.49 7.23 -0.74
N VAL A 170 8.10 8.23 -1.52
CA VAL A 170 7.57 9.51 -1.01
C VAL A 170 6.13 9.67 -1.48
N TRP A 171 5.28 10.03 -0.54
CA TRP A 171 3.83 10.06 -0.71
C TRP A 171 3.29 11.43 -0.35
N LEU A 172 2.35 11.93 -1.15
CA LEU A 172 1.40 12.94 -0.70
C LEU A 172 0.18 12.20 -0.17
N VAL A 173 -0.10 12.27 1.13
CA VAL A 173 -1.21 11.52 1.76
C VAL A 173 -2.23 12.47 2.38
N LEU A 174 -3.46 12.00 2.59
CA LEU A 174 -4.46 12.70 3.40
C LEU A 174 -4.54 12.06 4.78
N LYS A 175 -3.96 12.72 5.78
CA LYS A 175 -4.08 12.34 7.19
C LYS A 175 -5.53 12.53 7.63
N ARG A 176 -6.31 11.43 7.66
CA ARG A 176 -7.78 11.50 7.72
C ARG A 176 -8.32 12.09 9.02
N GLN A 177 -7.63 11.85 10.14
CA GLN A 177 -8.06 12.34 11.45
C GLN A 177 -7.88 13.86 11.54
N GLU A 178 -6.78 14.35 10.99
CA GLU A 178 -6.37 15.75 10.94
C GLU A 178 -7.03 16.49 9.77
N ARG A 179 -7.52 15.75 8.77
CA ARG A 179 -8.08 16.25 7.51
C ARG A 179 -7.09 17.18 6.80
N GLN A 180 -5.82 16.77 6.79
CA GLN A 180 -4.70 17.54 6.28
C GLN A 180 -3.85 16.70 5.33
N LEU A 181 -3.37 17.32 4.25
CA LEU A 181 -2.36 16.74 3.40
C LEU A 181 -0.99 16.74 4.10
N ALA A 182 -0.23 15.66 3.90
CA ALA A 182 1.12 15.52 4.43
C ALA A 182 2.05 14.86 3.41
N VAL A 183 3.33 15.23 3.45
CA VAL A 183 4.41 14.50 2.77
C VAL A 183 4.96 13.44 3.71
N VAL A 184 4.91 12.17 3.29
CA VAL A 184 5.37 11.02 4.09
C VAL A 184 6.44 10.26 3.34
N LYS A 185 7.47 9.83 4.07
CA LYS A 185 8.53 8.94 3.59
C LYS A 185 8.29 7.53 4.14
N THR A 186 8.47 6.52 3.30
CA THR A 186 8.47 5.12 3.74
C THR A 186 9.72 4.41 3.22
N SER A 187 10.26 3.50 4.02
CA SER A 187 11.41 2.68 3.64
C SER A 187 10.93 1.36 3.03
N ASN A 188 11.68 0.87 2.05
CA ASN A 188 11.40 -0.36 1.31
C ASN A 188 9.97 -0.36 0.78
N SER A 189 9.22 -1.43 1.02
CA SER A 189 7.89 -1.67 0.46
C SER A 189 6.75 -1.03 1.25
N ILE A 190 7.01 -0.45 2.42
CA ILE A 190 5.95 0.13 3.27
C ILE A 190 5.21 1.21 2.48
N ASN A 191 3.88 1.21 2.60
CA ASN A 191 3.04 2.23 1.98
C ASN A 191 1.95 2.72 2.96
N PRO A 192 1.34 3.88 2.71
CA PRO A 192 0.40 4.50 3.65
C PRO A 192 -0.92 3.75 3.84
N LEU A 193 -1.21 2.68 3.07
CA LEU A 193 -2.41 1.85 3.31
C LEU A 193 -2.40 1.23 4.71
N VAL A 194 -1.21 0.91 5.24
CA VAL A 194 -1.08 0.28 6.56
C VAL A 194 -1.47 1.22 7.71
N TRP A 195 -1.62 2.51 7.42
CA TRP A 195 -2.06 3.55 8.36
C TRP A 195 -3.43 4.15 8.00
N ASP A 196 -4.11 3.63 6.97
CA ASP A 196 -5.37 4.17 6.44
C ASP A 196 -5.29 5.64 5.94
N ASP A 197 -4.09 6.11 5.63
CA ASP A 197 -3.83 7.47 5.14
C ASP A 197 -4.08 7.64 3.63
N ILE A 198 -4.26 6.51 2.93
CA ILE A 198 -4.76 6.43 1.55
C ILE A 198 -5.93 5.46 1.57
N VAL A 199 -7.05 5.84 0.97
CA VAL A 199 -8.22 4.96 0.79
C VAL A 199 -8.53 4.90 -0.69
N HIS A 200 -8.58 3.69 -1.25
CA HIS A 200 -8.95 3.47 -2.64
C HIS A 200 -10.48 3.60 -2.76
N PRO A 201 -10.99 4.68 -3.37
CA PRO A 201 -11.62 4.54 -4.68
C PRO A 201 -11.50 5.82 -5.54
N GLN A 202 -10.98 5.70 -6.76
CA GLN A 202 -10.88 6.78 -7.76
C GLN A 202 -9.86 7.88 -7.40
N PHE A 203 -8.62 7.62 -7.80
CA PHE A 203 -7.41 8.41 -7.59
C PHE A 203 -7.43 9.77 -8.31
N GLU A 204 -8.31 10.69 -7.92
CA GLU A 204 -8.25 12.01 -8.54
C GLU A 204 -7.12 12.90 -7.98
N ASN A 205 -6.53 12.59 -6.80
CA ASN A 205 -5.77 13.64 -6.09
C ASN A 205 -4.59 13.20 -5.19
N ILE A 206 -3.98 12.03 -5.40
CA ILE A 206 -2.87 11.54 -4.56
C ILE A 206 -1.71 11.11 -5.48
N ALA A 207 -0.47 11.46 -5.11
CA ALA A 207 0.73 11.16 -5.87
C ALA A 207 1.76 10.40 -5.02
N ALA A 208 2.47 9.47 -5.66
CA ALA A 208 3.61 8.76 -5.10
C ALA A 208 4.79 8.92 -6.04
N CYS A 209 5.98 9.04 -5.46
CA CYS A 209 7.24 9.01 -6.18
C CYS A 209 8.06 7.86 -5.64
N LEU A 210 8.52 7.00 -6.55
CA LEU A 210 9.48 5.95 -6.22
C LEU A 210 10.89 6.51 -6.23
N LEU A 211 11.68 6.13 -5.23
CA LEU A 211 13.11 6.35 -5.23
C LEU A 211 13.79 5.02 -5.02
N PHE A 212 14.38 4.50 -6.10
CA PHE A 212 15.41 3.51 -5.97
C PHE A 212 16.68 4.21 -5.51
N GLY A 213 17.08 3.93 -4.27
CA GLY A 213 18.45 4.12 -3.84
C GLY A 213 19.36 3.15 -4.59
N LEU A 214 19.62 3.41 -5.87
CA LEU A 214 20.89 3.03 -6.48
C LEU A 214 21.91 4.06 -6.00
N GLN A 215 22.37 3.90 -4.76
CA GLN A 215 23.77 4.23 -4.52
C GLN A 215 24.54 3.15 -5.27
N GLU A 216 25.02 3.50 -6.47
CA GLU A 216 26.20 2.83 -7.02
C GLU A 216 27.36 2.87 -6.02
#